data_AF-A0A2D9W862-F1
#
_entry.id   AF-A0A2D9W862-F1
#
_cell.length_a   1.000
_cell.length_b   1.000
_cell.length_c   1.000
_cell.angle_alpha   90.00
_cell.angle_beta   90.00
_cell.angle_gamma   90.00
#
_symmetry.space_group_name_H-M   'P 1'
#
loop_
_entity.id
_entity.type
_entity.pdbx_description
1 polymer ?
#
loop_
_entity_poly.entity_id
_entity_poly.type
_entity_poly.pdbx_seq_one_letter_code
_entity_poly.pdbx_strand_id
1 'polypeptide(L)'
;MTAQTFGDGVSQSELWHELMQFYINEAWLLDDRKFREWLDLFTDDVFYFMPRRLNVGRHDLDREVSGEGDLAIFEDDKTYMTMRVDRLDTGMAWSEDPPSRTRHIVGNLVIEPLLSGDLKSKTAFILYRSHHETDENIFAGSREDHLRKEDGRWRIYKRVIVLDANVILAKNLSVFF
;
A
#
# COMPACT_ATOMS: atom_id res chain seq x y z
N MET A 1 -9.89 -27.34 -9.04
CA MET A 1 -8.87 -26.33 -8.72
C MET A 1 -7.65 -26.66 -9.57
N THR A 2 -7.67 -26.21 -10.83
CA THR A 2 -6.63 -26.50 -11.81
C THR A 2 -5.49 -25.51 -11.58
N ALA A 3 -4.31 -26.01 -11.22
CA ALA A 3 -3.12 -25.18 -11.11
C ALA A 3 -2.82 -24.56 -12.47
N GLN A 4 -3.04 -23.25 -12.62
CA GLN A 4 -2.52 -22.52 -13.76
C GLN A 4 -1.02 -22.36 -13.56
N THR A 5 -0.23 -22.91 -14.49
CA THR A 5 1.21 -22.71 -14.53
C THR A 5 1.51 -21.35 -15.16
N PHE A 6 2.24 -20.50 -14.45
CA PHE A 6 2.70 -19.22 -14.97
C PHE A 6 4.02 -19.38 -15.74
N GLY A 7 4.34 -18.41 -16.60
CA GLY A 7 5.26 -18.50 -17.74
C GLY A 7 6.70 -19.01 -17.51
N ASP A 8 7.13 -19.19 -16.26
CA ASP A 8 8.50 -19.62 -15.90
C ASP A 8 8.56 -20.94 -15.12
N GLY A 9 7.47 -21.72 -15.10
CA GLY A 9 7.42 -22.99 -14.37
C GLY A 9 7.21 -22.85 -12.85
N VAL A 10 7.16 -21.61 -12.34
CA VAL A 10 6.72 -21.31 -10.97
C VAL A 10 5.21 -21.55 -10.88
N SER A 11 4.81 -22.35 -9.89
CA SER A 11 3.39 -22.59 -9.64
C SER A 11 2.73 -21.36 -9.02
N GLN A 12 1.43 -21.19 -9.29
CA GLN A 12 0.63 -20.15 -8.65
C GLN A 12 0.70 -20.17 -7.11
N SER A 13 0.85 -21.35 -6.51
CA SER A 13 0.99 -21.52 -5.06
C SER A 13 2.33 -20.99 -4.54
N GLU A 14 3.44 -21.27 -5.24
CA GLU A 14 4.77 -20.76 -4.86
C GLU A 14 4.81 -19.23 -4.95
N LEU A 15 4.27 -18.68 -6.04
CA LEU A 15 4.21 -17.23 -6.21
C LEU A 15 3.33 -16.56 -5.16
N TRP A 16 2.21 -17.20 -4.81
CA TRP A 16 1.35 -16.72 -3.72
C TRP A 16 2.08 -16.71 -2.38
N HIS A 17 2.81 -17.76 -2.05
CA HIS A 17 3.62 -17.80 -0.84
C HIS A 17 4.71 -16.72 -0.85
N GLU A 18 5.43 -16.56 -1.96
CA GLU A 18 6.48 -15.55 -2.12
C GLU A 18 5.93 -14.13 -1.90
N LEU A 19 4.84 -13.76 -2.58
CA LEU A 19 4.25 -12.43 -2.44
C LEU A 19 3.56 -12.21 -1.09
N MET A 20 2.94 -13.25 -0.48
CA MET A 20 2.43 -13.09 0.89
C MET A 20 3.55 -12.85 1.90
N GLN A 21 4.69 -13.54 1.77
CA GLN A 21 5.85 -13.28 2.62
C GLN A 21 6.39 -11.87 2.42
N PHE A 22 6.44 -11.39 1.17
CA PHE A 22 6.77 -10.00 0.86
C PHE A 22 5.86 -9.00 1.59
N TYR A 23 4.53 -9.18 1.53
CA TYR A 23 3.58 -8.27 2.19
C TYR A 23 3.56 -8.39 3.71
N ILE A 24 3.80 -9.58 4.26
CA ILE A 24 3.96 -9.77 5.71
C ILE A 24 5.23 -9.03 6.17
N ASN A 25 6.34 -9.16 5.44
CA ASN A 25 7.57 -8.45 5.76
C ASN A 25 7.38 -6.92 5.65
N GLU A 26 6.72 -6.44 4.59
CA GLU A 26 6.36 -5.03 4.45
C GLU A 26 5.58 -4.51 5.67
N ALA A 27 4.54 -5.22 6.09
CA ALA A 27 3.72 -4.86 7.24
C ALA A 27 4.56 -4.74 8.52
N TRP A 28 5.49 -5.67 8.76
CA TRP A 28 6.40 -5.61 9.90
C TRP A 28 7.39 -4.46 9.81
N LEU A 29 7.93 -4.14 8.62
CA LEU A 29 8.81 -2.97 8.46
C LEU A 29 8.08 -1.68 8.85
N LEU A 30 6.82 -1.52 8.43
CA LEU A 30 6.00 -0.36 8.80
C LEU A 30 5.70 -0.33 10.31
N ASP A 31 5.25 -1.46 10.87
CA ASP A 31 4.86 -1.55 12.28
C ASP A 31 6.05 -1.39 13.25
N ASP A 32 7.24 -1.80 12.82
CA ASP A 32 8.50 -1.61 13.56
C ASP A 32 9.19 -0.28 13.26
N ARG A 33 8.59 0.58 12.43
CA ARG A 33 9.09 1.93 12.03
C ARG A 33 10.41 1.89 11.25
N LYS A 34 10.64 0.81 10.52
CA LYS A 34 11.78 0.63 9.62
C LYS A 34 11.51 1.25 8.24
N PHE A 35 11.22 2.55 8.24
CA PHE A 35 10.73 3.26 7.05
C PHE A 35 11.74 3.33 5.91
N ARG A 36 13.05 3.32 6.20
CA ARG A 36 14.11 3.28 5.18
C ARG A 36 14.11 1.94 4.44
N GLU A 37 14.07 0.83 5.19
CA GLU A 37 13.98 -0.51 4.62
C GLU A 37 12.65 -0.73 3.88
N TRP A 38 11.57 -0.09 4.35
CA TRP A 38 10.29 -0.06 3.63
C TRP A 38 10.39 0.68 2.29
N LEU A 39 11.09 1.82 2.23
CA LEU A 39 11.33 2.51 0.96
C LEU A 39 12.04 1.61 -0.04
N ASP A 40 12.99 0.78 0.37
CA ASP A 40 13.75 -0.13 -0.52
C ASP A 40 12.87 -1.19 -1.23
N LEU A 41 11.62 -1.37 -0.78
CA LEU A 41 10.62 -2.22 -1.44
C LEU A 41 10.01 -1.60 -2.70
N PHE A 42 10.26 -0.31 -2.94
CA PHE A 42 9.73 0.41 -4.10
C PHE A 42 10.85 0.69 -5.11
N THR A 43 10.53 0.66 -6.40
CA THR A 43 11.44 1.10 -7.45
C THR A 43 11.60 2.61 -7.44
N ASP A 44 12.60 3.13 -8.14
CA ASP A 44 12.84 4.59 -8.21
C ASP A 44 11.75 5.31 -9.02
N ASP A 45 11.09 4.61 -9.95
CA ASP A 45 9.96 5.10 -10.76
C ASP A 45 8.59 4.83 -10.12
N VAL A 46 8.53 4.57 -8.81
CA VAL A 46 7.28 4.26 -8.11
C VAL A 46 6.25 5.39 -8.23
N PHE A 47 5.00 4.99 -8.50
CA PHE A 47 3.82 5.84 -8.32
C PHE A 47 2.97 5.36 -7.15
N TYR A 48 2.95 6.12 -6.05
CA TYR A 48 2.21 5.83 -4.83
C TYR A 48 0.95 6.70 -4.76
N PHE A 49 -0.20 6.08 -4.99
CA PHE A 49 -1.45 6.78 -5.27
C PHE A 49 -2.58 6.33 -4.36
N MET A 50 -3.31 7.28 -3.79
CA MET A 50 -4.53 7.04 -3.02
C MET A 50 -5.62 7.97 -3.53
N PRO A 51 -6.53 7.50 -4.41
CA PRO A 51 -7.63 8.31 -4.91
C PRO A 51 -8.66 8.62 -3.81
N ARG A 52 -9.54 9.58 -4.09
CA ARG A 52 -10.74 9.78 -3.28
C ARG A 52 -11.82 8.78 -3.68
N ARG A 53 -12.59 8.33 -2.70
CA ARG A 53 -13.82 7.59 -2.93
C ARG A 53 -15.01 8.50 -2.70
N LEU A 54 -16.01 8.46 -3.57
CA LEU A 54 -17.15 9.36 -3.58
C LEU A 54 -18.45 8.58 -3.38
N ASN A 55 -19.40 9.15 -2.65
CA ASN A 55 -20.77 8.63 -2.63
C ASN A 55 -21.45 8.98 -3.96
N VAL A 56 -21.57 8.00 -4.85
CA VAL A 56 -22.21 8.13 -6.15
C VAL A 56 -23.48 7.30 -6.25
N GLY A 57 -24.37 7.64 -7.17
CA GLY A 57 -25.54 6.82 -7.48
C GLY A 57 -25.14 5.51 -8.16
N ARG A 58 -26.01 4.49 -8.12
CA ARG A 58 -25.72 3.18 -8.75
C ARG A 58 -25.41 3.25 -10.25
N HIS A 59 -25.92 4.27 -10.94
CA HIS A 59 -25.68 4.49 -12.36
C HIS A 59 -24.28 5.07 -12.66
N ASP A 60 -23.61 5.62 -11.65
CA ASP A 60 -22.31 6.31 -11.77
C ASP A 60 -21.20 5.56 -10.98
N LEU A 61 -21.36 4.26 -10.73
CA LEU A 61 -20.40 3.46 -9.93
C LEU A 61 -18.99 3.45 -10.52
N ASP A 62 -18.85 3.62 -11.82
CA ASP A 62 -17.57 3.79 -12.51
C ASP A 62 -16.82 5.05 -12.08
N ARG A 63 -17.51 6.01 -11.45
CA ARG A 63 -16.97 7.28 -10.92
C ARG A 63 -16.85 7.29 -9.40
N GLU A 64 -17.10 6.16 -8.74
CA GLU A 64 -16.99 6.04 -7.27
C GLU A 64 -15.56 6.31 -6.79
N VAL A 65 -14.55 5.90 -7.56
CA VAL A 65 -13.13 6.11 -7.26
C VAL A 65 -12.57 7.11 -8.26
N SER A 66 -11.93 8.18 -7.78
CA SER A 66 -11.35 9.21 -8.66
C SER A 66 -10.15 8.67 -9.45
N GLY A 67 -9.92 9.21 -10.65
CA GLY A 67 -8.80 8.81 -11.50
C GLY A 67 -7.50 9.55 -11.20
N GLU A 68 -6.43 9.15 -11.88
CA GLU A 68 -5.19 9.94 -11.94
C GLU A 68 -5.46 11.31 -12.58
N GLY A 69 -4.88 12.38 -12.03
CA GLY A 69 -5.14 13.76 -12.46
C GLY A 69 -6.35 14.43 -11.81
N ASP A 70 -7.19 13.68 -11.09
CA ASP A 70 -8.16 14.24 -10.15
C ASP A 70 -7.49 14.54 -8.80
N LEU A 71 -8.17 15.31 -7.93
CA LEU A 71 -7.71 15.50 -6.56
C LEU A 71 -7.66 14.16 -5.81
N ALA A 72 -6.45 13.78 -5.39
CA ALA A 72 -6.15 12.57 -4.63
C ALA A 72 -5.79 12.87 -3.17
N ILE A 73 -5.77 11.83 -2.33
CA ILE A 73 -5.31 11.88 -0.95
C ILE A 73 -3.78 11.77 -0.90
N PHE A 74 -3.22 10.83 -1.67
CA PHE A 74 -1.78 10.71 -1.93
C PHE A 74 -1.56 10.61 -3.43
N GLU A 75 -0.54 11.32 -3.91
CA GLU A 75 0.00 11.23 -5.26
C GLU A 75 1.48 11.54 -5.17
N ASP A 76 2.24 10.54 -4.74
CA ASP A 76 3.65 10.68 -4.41
C ASP A 76 4.51 9.85 -5.37
N ASP A 77 5.64 10.41 -5.79
CA ASP A 77 6.75 9.66 -6.37
C ASP A 77 7.74 9.23 -5.26
N LYS A 78 8.82 8.54 -5.65
CA LYS A 78 9.88 8.12 -4.71
C LYS A 78 10.47 9.29 -3.92
N THR A 79 10.60 10.46 -4.54
CA THR A 79 11.17 11.66 -3.90
C THR A 79 10.26 12.14 -2.78
N TYR A 80 8.96 12.29 -3.04
CA TYR A 80 7.98 12.68 -2.03
C TYR A 80 7.85 11.65 -0.91
N MET A 81 7.86 10.35 -1.24
CA MET A 81 7.88 9.29 -0.24
C MET A 81 9.13 9.39 0.65
N THR A 82 10.30 9.64 0.06
CA THR A 82 11.56 9.82 0.79
C THR A 82 11.50 11.04 1.72
N MET A 83 10.98 12.18 1.25
CA MET A 83 10.81 13.38 2.08
C MET A 83 9.88 13.14 3.28
N ARG A 84 8.82 12.32 3.12
CA ARG A 84 7.95 11.93 4.24
C ARG A 84 8.71 11.10 5.27
N VAL A 85 9.52 10.14 4.82
CA VAL A 85 10.36 9.33 5.71
C VAL A 85 11.42 10.18 6.40
N ASP A 86 12.12 11.05 5.67
CA ASP A 86 13.09 12.00 6.23
C ASP A 86 12.47 12.83 7.34
N ARG A 87 11.24 13.32 7.13
CA ARG A 87 10.51 14.11 8.12
C ARG A 87 10.26 13.33 9.41
N LEU A 88 9.94 12.04 9.34
CA LEU A 88 9.75 11.19 10.53
C LEU A 88 11.06 11.05 11.32
N ASP A 89 12.21 11.00 10.65
CA ASP A 89 13.53 10.92 11.29
C ASP A 89 13.96 12.21 11.99
N THR A 90 13.42 13.38 11.60
CA THR A 90 13.83 14.68 12.16
C THR A 90 13.39 14.91 13.62
N GLY A 91 12.40 14.17 14.11
CA GLY A 91 11.72 14.48 15.37
C GLY A 91 10.83 15.73 15.33
N MET A 92 10.70 16.40 14.17
CA MET A 92 9.81 17.56 13.99
C MET A 92 8.46 17.18 13.37
N ALA A 93 8.22 15.88 13.18
CA ALA A 93 6.93 15.34 12.79
C ALA A 93 5.99 15.31 14.00
N TRP A 94 5.53 16.48 14.46
CA TRP A 94 4.69 16.58 15.68
C TRP A 94 3.43 15.70 15.68
N SER A 95 2.89 15.33 14.51
CA SER A 95 1.77 14.38 14.41
C SER A 95 2.13 12.94 14.76
N GLU A 96 3.43 12.63 14.76
CA GLU A 96 4.06 11.33 15.01
C GLU A 96 5.16 11.44 16.07
N ASP A 97 5.09 12.46 16.95
CA ASP A 97 5.89 12.56 18.17
C ASP A 97 4.97 12.78 19.39
N PRO A 98 4.69 11.75 20.21
CA PRO A 98 5.24 10.39 20.15
C PRO A 98 4.72 9.61 18.92
N PRO A 99 5.43 8.58 18.46
CA PRO A 99 5.05 7.86 17.24
C PRO A 99 3.77 7.03 17.44
N SER A 100 2.99 6.92 16.36
CA SER A 100 1.83 6.03 16.33
C SER A 100 2.24 4.58 16.57
N ARG A 101 1.30 3.82 17.14
CA ARG A 101 1.35 2.36 17.17
C ARG A 101 0.47 1.87 16.04
N THR A 102 1.07 1.23 15.04
CA THR A 102 0.34 0.70 13.89
C THR A 102 0.27 -0.82 13.94
N ARG A 103 -0.74 -1.36 13.26
CA ARG A 103 -0.79 -2.78 12.89
C ARG A 103 -1.38 -2.91 11.50
N HIS A 104 -0.59 -3.43 10.56
CA HIS A 104 -1.03 -3.70 9.20
C HIS A 104 -1.40 -5.18 9.06
N ILE A 105 -2.67 -5.47 8.81
CA ILE A 105 -3.18 -6.80 8.51
C ILE A 105 -3.49 -6.86 7.03
N VAL A 106 -2.74 -7.69 6.29
CA VAL A 106 -2.89 -7.87 4.84
C VAL A 106 -3.50 -9.24 4.55
N GLY A 107 -4.47 -9.29 3.65
CA GLY A 107 -5.15 -10.52 3.26
C GLY A 107 -5.70 -10.46 1.83
N ASN A 108 -6.48 -11.48 1.48
CA ASN A 108 -7.16 -11.61 0.20
C ASN A 108 -6.25 -11.43 -1.02
N LEU A 109 -5.00 -11.92 -0.94
CA LEU A 109 -4.04 -11.79 -2.02
C LEU A 109 -4.52 -12.53 -3.28
N VAL A 110 -4.69 -11.75 -4.35
CA VAL A 110 -4.88 -12.22 -5.72
C VAL A 110 -3.69 -11.75 -6.54
N ILE A 111 -3.20 -12.61 -7.45
CA ILE A 111 -2.03 -12.34 -8.29
C ILE A 111 -2.40 -12.59 -9.75
N GLU A 112 -2.07 -11.63 -10.59
CA GLU A 112 -2.27 -11.63 -12.04
C GLU A 112 -0.92 -11.35 -12.71
N PRO A 113 -0.42 -12.22 -13.59
CA PRO A 113 0.78 -11.92 -14.38
C PRO A 113 0.52 -10.77 -15.35
N LEU A 114 1.53 -9.94 -15.53
CA LEU A 114 1.60 -8.93 -16.56
C LEU A 114 2.65 -9.32 -17.62
N LEU A 115 2.85 -8.44 -18.59
CA LEU A 115 3.89 -8.60 -19.61
C LEU A 115 5.28 -8.58 -18.95
N SER A 116 6.26 -9.23 -19.59
CA SER A 116 7.68 -9.20 -19.18
C SER A 116 7.99 -9.81 -17.80
N GLY A 117 7.08 -10.58 -17.21
CA GLY A 117 7.29 -11.21 -15.89
C GLY A 117 6.93 -10.31 -14.71
N ASP A 118 6.40 -9.10 -14.98
CA ASP A 118 5.80 -8.24 -13.96
C ASP A 118 4.51 -8.86 -13.43
N LEU A 119 4.08 -8.42 -12.26
CA LEU A 119 2.87 -8.89 -11.60
C LEU A 119 1.98 -7.73 -11.22
N LYS A 120 0.67 -7.94 -11.34
CA LYS A 120 -0.33 -7.17 -10.62
C LYS A 120 -0.80 -8.01 -9.45
N SER A 121 -0.92 -7.40 -8.29
CA SER A 121 -1.51 -8.05 -7.13
C SER A 121 -2.57 -7.17 -6.51
N LYS A 122 -3.57 -7.82 -5.91
CA LYS A 122 -4.62 -7.14 -5.15
C LYS A 122 -4.66 -7.72 -3.76
N THR A 123 -4.63 -6.85 -2.76
CA THR A 123 -4.76 -7.21 -1.35
C THR A 123 -5.86 -6.40 -0.70
N ALA A 124 -6.53 -6.99 0.29
CA ALA A 124 -7.32 -6.24 1.26
C ALA A 124 -6.44 -5.92 2.47
N PHE A 125 -6.70 -4.81 3.14
CA PHE A 125 -5.99 -4.47 4.37
C PHE A 125 -6.93 -3.96 5.46
N ILE A 126 -6.50 -4.17 6.70
CA ILE A 126 -6.92 -3.41 7.87
C ILE A 126 -5.67 -2.78 8.47
N LEU A 127 -5.69 -1.46 8.67
CA LEU A 127 -4.67 -0.71 9.38
C LEU A 127 -5.28 -0.21 10.68
N TYR A 128 -4.81 -0.73 11.81
CA TYR A 128 -5.08 -0.14 13.12
C TYR A 128 -4.01 0.88 13.44
N ARG A 129 -4.40 2.09 13.85
CA ARG A 129 -3.52 3.13 14.38
C ARG A 129 -4.03 3.51 15.76
N SER A 130 -3.15 3.52 16.76
CA SER A 130 -3.42 4.22 18.01
C SER A 130 -2.32 5.23 18.31
N HIS A 131 -2.71 6.35 18.90
CA HIS A 131 -1.84 7.49 19.18
C HIS A 131 -2.24 8.14 20.51
N HIS A 132 -1.26 8.65 21.26
CA HIS A 132 -1.44 9.14 22.63
C HIS A 132 -2.26 8.17 23.52
N GLU A 133 -3.21 8.69 24.30
CA GLU A 133 -4.00 7.95 25.28
C GLU A 133 -5.25 7.28 24.70
N THR A 134 -5.97 7.96 23.79
CA THR A 134 -7.32 7.56 23.36
C THR A 134 -7.57 7.72 21.87
N ASP A 135 -6.61 8.23 21.10
CA ASP A 135 -6.80 8.40 19.65
C ASP A 135 -6.59 7.05 18.98
N GLU A 136 -7.65 6.51 18.39
CA GLU A 136 -7.60 5.28 17.63
C GLU A 136 -8.36 5.41 16.31
N ASN A 137 -7.78 4.82 15.27
CA ASN A 137 -8.37 4.79 13.94
C ASN A 137 -8.21 3.38 13.37
N ILE A 138 -9.26 2.90 12.70
CA ILE A 138 -9.21 1.70 11.87
C ILE A 138 -9.46 2.17 10.45
N PHE A 139 -8.51 1.89 9.57
CA PHE A 139 -8.66 2.07 8.14
C PHE A 139 -8.81 0.70 7.50
N ALA A 140 -9.73 0.58 6.55
CA ALA A 140 -9.93 -0.62 5.75
C ALA A 140 -9.95 -0.23 4.28
N GLY A 141 -9.56 -1.17 3.43
CA GLY A 141 -9.57 -0.94 2.01
C GLY A 141 -8.86 -2.02 1.23
N SER A 142 -8.44 -1.65 0.03
CA SER A 142 -7.65 -2.52 -0.84
C SER A 142 -6.43 -1.81 -1.40
N ARG A 143 -5.41 -2.59 -1.72
CA ARG A 143 -4.22 -2.14 -2.46
C ARG A 143 -4.14 -2.92 -3.75
N GLU A 144 -3.92 -2.21 -4.85
CA GLU A 144 -3.47 -2.79 -6.10
C GLU A 144 -2.01 -2.40 -6.32
N ASP A 145 -1.14 -3.39 -6.34
CA ASP A 145 0.30 -3.20 -6.47
C ASP A 145 0.78 -3.83 -7.77
N HIS A 146 1.56 -3.07 -8.53
CA HIS A 146 2.32 -3.60 -9.65
C HIS A 146 3.77 -3.79 -9.25
N LEU A 147 4.26 -5.00 -9.47
CA LEU A 147 5.58 -5.43 -9.03
C LEU A 147 6.41 -5.89 -10.22
N ARG A 148 7.70 -5.58 -10.14
CA ARG A 148 8.72 -6.10 -11.07
C ARG A 148 9.88 -6.70 -10.26
N LYS A 149 10.65 -7.58 -10.88
CA LYS A 149 11.89 -8.08 -10.26
C LYS A 149 13.06 -7.15 -10.59
N GLU A 150 13.72 -6.65 -9.56
CA GLU A 150 15.02 -5.96 -9.66
C GLU A 150 16.02 -6.71 -8.80
N ASP A 151 17.16 -7.09 -9.39
CA ASP A 151 18.21 -7.89 -8.72
C ASP A 151 17.66 -9.16 -8.03
N GLY A 152 16.67 -9.78 -8.65
CA GLY A 152 16.02 -11.01 -8.15
C GLY A 152 15.02 -10.79 -7.00
N ARG A 153 14.69 -9.54 -6.65
CA ARG A 153 13.74 -9.20 -5.58
C ARG A 153 12.52 -8.48 -6.16
N TRP A 154 11.34 -8.77 -5.62
CA TRP A 154 10.14 -8.01 -5.95
C TRP A 154 10.25 -6.58 -5.41
N ARG A 155 9.95 -5.62 -6.28
CA ARG A 155 9.77 -4.22 -5.92
C ARG A 155 8.50 -3.68 -6.54
N ILE A 156 7.83 -2.79 -5.81
CA ILE A 156 6.60 -2.13 -6.22
C ILE A 156 6.96 -0.89 -7.05
N TYR A 157 6.45 -0.82 -8.27
CA TYR A 157 6.58 0.38 -9.11
C TYR A 157 5.26 1.15 -9.26
N LYS A 158 4.14 0.58 -8.81
CA LYS A 158 2.87 1.28 -8.69
C LYS A 158 2.10 0.71 -7.52
N ARG A 159 1.58 1.57 -6.66
CA ARG A 159 0.62 1.22 -5.60
C ARG A 159 -0.59 2.13 -5.71
N VAL A 160 -1.77 1.53 -5.80
CA VAL A 160 -3.05 2.23 -5.70
C VAL A 160 -3.77 1.76 -4.44
N ILE A 161 -3.99 2.66 -3.49
CA ILE A 161 -4.70 2.37 -2.25
C ILE A 161 -6.11 2.95 -2.31
N VAL A 162 -7.13 2.10 -2.26
CA VAL A 162 -8.53 2.53 -2.17
C VAL A 162 -9.01 2.33 -0.74
N LEU A 163 -9.26 3.43 -0.04
CA LEU A 163 -9.90 3.41 1.29
C LEU A 163 -11.40 3.18 1.16
N ASP A 164 -11.96 2.39 2.08
CA ASP A 164 -13.41 2.20 2.24
C ASP A 164 -14.05 3.39 2.99
N ALA A 165 -13.73 4.62 2.56
CA ALA A 165 -14.22 5.84 3.17
C ALA A 165 -14.36 6.97 2.14
N ASN A 166 -15.50 7.65 2.13
CA ASN A 166 -15.68 8.93 1.41
C ASN A 166 -15.14 10.11 2.24
N VAL A 167 -15.45 10.13 3.54
CA VAL A 167 -14.92 11.10 4.50
C VAL A 167 -13.98 10.37 5.46
N ILE A 168 -12.74 10.84 5.54
CA ILE A 168 -11.74 10.30 6.46
C ILE A 168 -11.96 10.95 7.83
N LEU A 169 -12.29 10.14 8.83
CA LEU A 169 -12.58 10.61 10.19
C LEU A 169 -11.32 10.79 11.04
N ALA A 170 -10.20 10.19 10.63
CA ALA A 170 -8.93 10.39 11.28
C ALA A 170 -8.48 11.85 11.12
N LYS A 171 -7.85 12.41 12.16
CA LYS A 171 -7.37 13.80 12.16
C LYS A 171 -6.31 14.07 11.09
N ASN A 172 -5.59 13.03 10.68
CA ASN A 172 -4.57 13.05 9.64
C ASN A 172 -4.35 11.63 9.10
N LEU A 173 -3.58 11.54 8.02
CA LEU A 173 -3.03 10.31 7.46
C LEU A 173 -1.51 10.38 7.50
N SER A 174 -0.96 10.34 8.71
CA SER A 174 0.49 10.41 8.96
C SER A 174 1.20 9.05 8.93
N VAL A 175 0.48 7.99 8.58
CA VAL A 175 0.97 6.61 8.44
C VAL A 175 0.96 6.19 6.97
N PHE A 176 1.81 5.24 6.61
CA PHE A 176 1.82 4.63 5.26
C PHE A 176 0.84 3.46 5.19
N PHE A 177 0.42 3.12 3.97
CA PHE A 177 -0.54 2.07 3.62
C PHE A 177 0.06 1.07 2.64
#